data_AF-A0A538HGA2-F1
#
_entry.id   AF-A0A538HGA2-F1
#
_cell.length_a   1.000
_cell.length_b   1.000
_cell.length_c   1.000
_cell.angle_alpha   90.00
_cell.angle_beta   90.00
_cell.angle_gamma   90.00
#
_symmetry.space_group_name_H-M   'P 1'
#
loop_
_entity.id
_entity.type
_entity.pdbx_description
1 polymer ?
#
loop_
_entity_poly.entity_id
_entity_poly.type
_entity_poly.pdbx_seq_one_letter_code
_entity_poly.pdbx_strand_id
1 'polypeptide(L)'
;MTVTEVELDRADDDAFEHRHIGPGPEETDAMLDVLGLSALDELIEHAVPATIREKTPLQLPAPVGEHTVLEELRAIASRNEVFTSLIGLGYYDTITPAVIQRNVLENPAWYTAYTPYQPEISQGRLEALLNFQTMVADLTGMELANASLLDEASAAAEAMALCHRSNPKAGMSFFVDADCHPATIDVV
;
A
#
# COMPACT_ATOMS: atom_id res chain seq x y z
N MET A 1 2.31 17.21 -41.51
CA MET A 1 3.60 16.83 -40.90
C MET A 1 3.39 15.44 -40.38
N THR A 2 3.97 14.48 -41.08
CA THR A 2 3.77 13.04 -40.94
C THR A 2 4.07 12.59 -39.52
N VAL A 3 3.10 11.90 -38.91
CA VAL A 3 3.32 11.10 -37.70
C VAL A 3 4.33 10.04 -38.11
N THR A 4 5.58 10.22 -37.72
CA THR A 4 6.56 9.13 -37.74
C THR A 4 6.06 8.11 -36.74
N GLU A 5 5.49 7.02 -37.26
CA GLU A 5 5.48 5.72 -36.58
C GLU A 5 6.93 5.44 -36.19
N VAL A 6 7.24 5.60 -34.91
CA VAL A 6 8.43 4.98 -34.35
C VAL A 6 8.05 3.51 -34.24
N GLU A 7 8.42 2.73 -35.25
CA GLU A 7 8.53 1.27 -35.11
C GLU A 7 9.49 1.01 -33.94
N LEU A 8 8.91 0.78 -32.76
CA LEU A 8 9.62 0.27 -31.59
C LEU A 8 9.84 -1.22 -31.81
N ASP A 9 10.72 -1.55 -32.76
CA ASP A 9 11.38 -2.86 -32.84
C ASP A 9 12.50 -2.92 -31.79
N ARG A 10 12.13 -2.68 -30.53
CA ARG A 10 12.97 -2.88 -29.35
C ARG A 10 12.37 -4.08 -28.62
N ALA A 11 12.94 -5.23 -28.93
CA ALA A 11 12.77 -6.56 -28.36
C ALA A 11 12.02 -6.65 -27.01
N ASP A 12 11.21 -7.70 -26.89
CA ASP A 12 10.63 -8.37 -25.71
C ASP A 12 11.36 -8.23 -24.35
N ASP A 13 12.64 -7.85 -24.32
CA ASP A 13 13.49 -7.78 -23.13
C ASP A 13 13.08 -6.72 -22.08
N ASP A 14 12.21 -5.75 -22.43
CA ASP A 14 11.68 -4.72 -21.50
C ASP A 14 10.23 -5.01 -21.04
N ALA A 15 9.70 -6.20 -21.34
CA ALA A 15 8.39 -6.60 -20.85
C ALA A 15 8.44 -6.88 -19.33
N PHE A 16 7.83 -6.01 -18.53
CA PHE A 16 7.84 -6.11 -17.06
C PHE A 16 7.24 -7.42 -16.54
N GLU A 17 6.32 -8.03 -17.28
CA GLU A 17 5.72 -9.32 -16.91
C GLU A 17 6.76 -10.44 -16.73
N HIS A 18 7.86 -10.43 -17.48
CA HIS A 18 8.95 -11.40 -17.33
C HIS A 18 9.80 -11.17 -16.07
N ARG A 19 9.72 -9.98 -15.44
CA ARG A 19 10.33 -9.69 -14.13
C ARG A 19 9.36 -9.96 -12.98
N HIS A 20 8.07 -9.82 -13.23
CA HIS A 20 7.02 -9.94 -12.23
C HIS A 20 6.55 -11.39 -12.03
N ILE A 21 6.36 -12.13 -13.13
CA ILE A 21 5.94 -13.53 -13.11
C ILE A 21 7.16 -14.40 -12.87
N GLY A 22 7.16 -15.13 -11.75
CA GLY A 22 8.26 -16.03 -11.39
C GLY A 22 8.41 -17.21 -12.37
N PRO A 23 7.37 -18.04 -12.57
CA PRO A 23 7.44 -19.20 -13.45
C PRO A 23 7.59 -18.81 -14.92
N GLY A 24 8.66 -19.29 -15.57
CA GLY A 24 8.81 -19.20 -17.03
C GLY A 24 7.93 -20.22 -17.78
N PRO A 25 8.00 -20.27 -19.13
CA PRO A 25 7.24 -21.23 -19.93
C PRO A 25 7.52 -22.69 -19.57
N GLU A 26 8.79 -23.09 -19.46
CA GLU A 26 9.17 -24.49 -19.13
C GLU A 26 8.70 -24.91 -17.72
N GLU A 27 8.77 -23.99 -16.75
CA GLU A 27 8.29 -24.23 -15.39
C GLU A 27 6.76 -24.31 -15.36
N THR A 28 6.08 -23.46 -16.15
CA THR A 28 4.62 -23.50 -16.30
C THR A 28 4.17 -24.83 -16.87
N ASP A 29 4.82 -25.33 -17.93
CA ASP A 29 4.53 -26.63 -18.52
C ASP A 29 4.74 -27.77 -17.50
N ALA A 30 5.84 -27.74 -16.75
CA ALA A 30 6.10 -28.73 -15.71
C ALA A 30 5.05 -28.71 -14.59
N MET A 31 4.53 -27.53 -14.21
CA MET A 31 3.43 -27.43 -13.24
C MET A 31 2.12 -27.95 -13.81
N LEU A 32 1.81 -27.68 -15.09
CA LEU A 32 0.60 -28.17 -15.75
C LEU A 32 0.61 -29.70 -15.87
N ASP A 33 1.76 -30.30 -16.17
CA ASP A 33 1.94 -31.75 -16.22
C ASP A 33 1.60 -32.42 -14.88
N VAL A 34 2.01 -31.83 -13.75
CA VAL A 34 1.66 -32.32 -12.40
C VAL A 34 0.16 -32.26 -12.14
N LEU A 35 -0.51 -31.25 -12.69
CA LEU A 35 -1.97 -31.08 -12.60
C LEU A 35 -2.73 -31.95 -13.61
N GLY A 36 -2.03 -32.56 -14.58
CA GLY A 36 -2.64 -33.33 -15.67
C GLY A 36 -3.40 -32.45 -16.68
N LEU A 37 -2.99 -31.19 -16.83
CA LEU A 37 -3.62 -30.20 -17.73
C LEU A 37 -2.68 -29.89 -18.89
N SER A 38 -3.25 -29.51 -20.03
CA SER A 38 -2.50 -29.26 -21.27
C SER A 38 -2.20 -27.78 -21.53
N ALA A 39 -2.92 -26.88 -20.86
CA ALA A 39 -2.75 -25.43 -21.02
C ALA A 39 -3.24 -24.66 -19.79
N LEU A 40 -2.73 -23.43 -19.63
CA LEU A 40 -3.20 -22.52 -18.59
C LEU A 40 -4.69 -22.17 -18.74
N ASP A 41 -5.18 -22.03 -19.98
CA ASP A 41 -6.61 -21.76 -20.25
C ASP A 41 -7.52 -22.87 -19.70
N GLU A 42 -7.08 -24.13 -19.80
CA GLU A 42 -7.80 -25.30 -19.25
C GLU A 42 -7.91 -25.19 -17.71
N LEU A 43 -6.82 -24.81 -17.04
CA LEU A 43 -6.82 -24.56 -15.59
C LEU A 43 -7.83 -23.47 -15.21
N ILE A 44 -7.85 -22.35 -15.94
CA ILE A 44 -8.76 -21.24 -15.68
C ILE A 44 -10.22 -21.65 -15.88
N GLU A 45 -10.53 -22.45 -16.91
CA GLU A 45 -11.87 -22.99 -17.15
C GLU A 45 -12.37 -23.90 -16.02
N HIS A 46 -11.48 -24.71 -15.45
CA HIS A 46 -11.81 -25.55 -14.30
C HIS A 46 -11.95 -24.76 -12.99
N ALA A 47 -11.14 -23.73 -12.79
CA ALA A 47 -11.08 -22.97 -11.55
C ALA A 47 -12.17 -21.89 -11.44
N VAL A 48 -12.49 -21.21 -12.54
CA VAL A 48 -13.41 -20.05 -12.56
C VAL A 48 -14.75 -20.45 -13.19
N PRO A 49 -15.88 -20.39 -12.45
CA PRO A 49 -17.19 -20.68 -13.02
C PRO A 49 -17.51 -19.80 -14.22
N ALA A 50 -17.90 -20.42 -15.34
CA ALA A 50 -18.18 -19.72 -16.59
C ALA A 50 -19.29 -18.65 -16.49
N THR A 51 -20.15 -18.74 -15.48
CA THR A 51 -21.23 -17.77 -15.22
C THR A 51 -20.73 -16.41 -14.73
N ILE A 52 -19.52 -16.36 -14.16
CA ILE A 52 -18.91 -15.13 -13.64
C ILE A 52 -17.62 -14.76 -14.37
N ARG A 53 -17.18 -15.57 -15.35
CA ARG A 53 -15.98 -15.30 -16.14
C ARG A 53 -16.24 -14.16 -17.12
N GLU A 54 -15.48 -13.08 -16.98
CA GLU A 54 -15.46 -12.00 -17.97
C GLU A 54 -14.85 -12.55 -19.28
N LYS A 55 -15.52 -12.28 -20.39
CA LYS A 55 -15.12 -12.77 -21.73
C LYS A 55 -14.47 -11.68 -22.57
N THR A 56 -14.61 -10.44 -22.15
CA THR A 56 -14.04 -9.29 -22.83
C THR A 56 -12.68 -8.98 -22.21
N PRO A 57 -11.61 -8.82 -23.01
CA PRO A 57 -10.35 -8.31 -22.50
C PRO A 57 -10.55 -6.97 -21.79
N LEU A 58 -9.76 -6.71 -20.75
CA LEU A 58 -9.80 -5.44 -20.05
C LEU A 58 -9.44 -4.31 -21.03
N GLN A 59 -10.22 -3.23 -21.02
CA GLN A 59 -9.97 -2.04 -21.84
C GLN A 59 -8.94 -1.16 -21.16
N LEU A 60 -7.67 -1.59 -21.21
CA LEU A 60 -6.53 -0.87 -20.66
C LEU A 60 -5.61 -0.38 -21.79
N PRO A 61 -4.79 0.66 -21.55
CA PRO A 61 -3.70 1.00 -22.47
C PRO A 61 -2.78 -0.20 -22.70
N ALA A 62 -2.11 -0.21 -23.85
CA ALA A 62 -1.08 -1.22 -24.11
C ALA A 62 0.02 -1.16 -23.02
N PRO A 63 0.58 -2.31 -22.64
CA PRO A 63 1.68 -2.33 -21.67
C PRO A 63 2.87 -1.54 -22.23
N VAL A 64 3.59 -0.88 -21.34
CA VAL A 64 4.84 -0.17 -21.66
C VAL A 64 5.93 -0.64 -20.69
N GLY A 65 7.18 -0.59 -21.14
CA GLY A 65 8.33 -1.03 -20.34
C GLY A 65 8.61 -0.12 -19.14
N GLU A 66 9.45 -0.60 -18.22
CA GLU A 66 9.70 0.07 -16.92
C GLU A 66 10.19 1.51 -17.09
N HIS A 67 11.09 1.72 -18.07
CA HIS A 67 11.66 3.02 -18.35
C HIS A 67 10.59 4.03 -18.78
N THR A 68 9.74 3.63 -19.73
CA THR A 68 8.65 4.45 -20.26
C THR A 68 7.64 4.79 -19.17
N VAL A 69 7.24 3.82 -18.32
CA VAL A 69 6.33 4.08 -17.18
C VAL A 69 6.91 5.16 -16.27
N LEU A 70 8.20 5.09 -15.94
CA LEU A 70 8.84 6.08 -15.08
C LEU A 70 8.90 7.47 -15.72
N GLU A 71 9.12 7.57 -17.02
CA GLU A 71 9.08 8.85 -17.75
C GLU A 71 7.68 9.46 -17.75
N GLU A 72 6.65 8.66 -18.04
CA GLU A 72 5.25 9.10 -18.03
C GLU A 72 4.81 9.56 -16.63
N LEU A 73 5.13 8.79 -15.59
CA LEU A 73 4.80 9.15 -14.22
C LEU A 73 5.54 10.41 -13.77
N ARG A 74 6.79 10.63 -14.19
CA ARG A 74 7.51 11.89 -13.93
C ARG A 74 6.85 13.08 -14.61
N ALA A 75 6.40 12.93 -15.86
CA ALA A 75 5.67 13.97 -16.57
C ALA A 75 4.33 14.32 -15.90
N ILE A 76 3.64 13.30 -15.35
CA ILE A 76 2.45 13.51 -14.53
C ILE A 76 2.79 14.26 -13.24
N ALA A 77 3.81 13.81 -12.52
CA ALA A 77 4.25 14.39 -11.25
C ALA A 77 4.77 15.83 -11.39
N SER A 78 5.38 16.19 -12.53
CA SER A 78 5.86 17.55 -12.80
C SER A 78 4.74 18.59 -12.94
N ARG A 79 3.48 18.16 -12.98
CA ARG A 79 2.31 19.05 -12.94
C ARG A 79 1.94 19.47 -11.52
N ASN A 80 2.49 18.81 -10.50
CA ASN A 80 2.29 19.21 -9.11
C ASN A 80 3.19 20.39 -8.77
N GLU A 81 2.67 21.33 -7.99
CA GLU A 81 3.43 22.47 -7.46
C GLU A 81 3.75 22.23 -5.98
N VAL A 82 5.03 22.27 -5.63
CA VAL A 82 5.49 22.08 -4.24
C VAL A 82 5.61 23.44 -3.57
N PHE A 83 4.71 23.71 -2.62
CA PHE A 83 4.68 24.94 -1.84
C PHE A 83 5.24 24.76 -0.44
N THR A 84 5.69 25.85 0.17
CA THR A 84 5.80 25.94 1.63
C THR A 84 4.40 26.10 2.21
N SER A 85 3.76 24.96 2.53
CA SER A 85 2.39 24.92 3.02
C SER A 85 2.34 25.13 4.54
N LEU A 86 1.81 26.28 4.97
CA LEU A 86 1.57 26.61 6.39
C LEU A 86 0.08 26.46 6.77
N ILE A 87 -0.62 25.52 6.13
CA ILE A 87 -2.06 25.28 6.33
C ILE A 87 -2.33 24.65 7.70
N GLY A 88 -1.44 23.75 8.16
CA GLY A 88 -1.63 22.99 9.39
C GLY A 88 -2.70 21.91 9.22
N LEU A 89 -3.69 21.90 10.11
CA LEU A 89 -4.82 20.95 10.09
C LEU A 89 -4.38 19.47 10.15
N GLY A 90 -3.42 19.16 11.03
CA GLY A 90 -2.94 17.80 11.26
C GLY A 90 -1.77 17.37 10.36
N TYR A 91 -1.43 18.15 9.33
CA TYR A 91 -0.30 17.88 8.44
C TYR A 91 0.71 19.02 8.49
N TYR A 92 1.94 18.68 8.86
CA TYR A 92 3.04 19.63 9.03
C TYR A 92 4.26 19.08 8.32
N ASP A 93 4.93 19.92 7.53
CA ASP A 93 6.14 19.52 6.82
C ASP A 93 7.26 19.13 7.81
N THR A 94 8.12 18.20 7.42
CA THR A 94 9.17 17.64 8.28
C THR A 94 10.38 17.22 7.48
N ILE A 95 11.55 17.27 8.13
CA ILE A 95 12.79 16.78 7.54
C ILE A 95 12.91 15.29 7.87
N THR A 96 12.58 14.41 6.93
CA THR A 96 12.90 12.99 7.04
C THR A 96 14.42 12.80 6.99
N PRO A 97 15.07 12.29 8.05
CA PRO A 97 16.52 12.09 8.03
C PRO A 97 16.91 11.18 6.86
N ALA A 98 17.90 11.61 6.05
CA ALA A 98 18.30 10.90 4.84
C ALA A 98 18.71 9.43 5.10
N VAL A 99 19.28 9.15 6.28
CA VAL A 99 19.63 7.79 6.69
C VAL A 99 18.39 6.89 6.87
N ILE A 100 17.27 7.44 7.34
CA ILE A 100 16.00 6.71 7.49
C ILE A 100 15.35 6.51 6.13
N GLN A 101 15.28 7.57 5.32
CA GLN A 101 14.74 7.48 3.95
C GLN A 101 15.46 6.37 3.16
N ARG A 102 16.80 6.41 3.13
CA ARG A 102 17.59 5.49 2.30
C ARG A 102 17.57 4.05 2.80
N ASN A 103 17.68 3.84 4.12
CA ASN A 103 17.93 2.50 4.67
C ASN A 103 16.68 1.80 5.21
N VAL A 104 15.55 2.51 5.32
CA VAL A 104 14.25 1.97 5.76
C VAL A 104 13.21 2.13 4.66
N LEU A 105 12.86 3.35 4.27
CA LEU A 105 11.76 3.60 3.33
C LEU A 105 12.06 3.09 1.91
N GLU A 106 13.28 3.29 1.42
CA GLU A 106 13.74 2.86 0.10
C GLU A 106 14.39 1.45 0.09
N ASN A 107 14.26 0.69 1.19
CA ASN A 107 14.92 -0.61 1.34
C ASN A 107 13.90 -1.76 1.39
N PRO A 108 13.87 -2.67 0.39
CA PRO A 108 12.90 -3.76 0.35
C PRO A 108 12.96 -4.67 1.56
N ALA A 109 14.12 -4.82 2.22
CA ALA A 109 14.24 -5.62 3.43
C ALA A 109 13.32 -5.15 4.57
N TRP A 110 12.87 -3.89 4.55
CA TRP A 110 11.96 -3.32 5.54
C TRP A 110 10.49 -3.31 5.10
N TYR A 111 10.20 -3.18 3.80
CA TYR A 111 8.82 -3.00 3.32
C TYR A 111 8.21 -4.22 2.61
N THR A 112 8.97 -5.27 2.28
CA THR A 112 8.40 -6.46 1.61
C THR A 112 7.86 -7.52 2.58
N ALA A 113 8.33 -7.54 3.82
CA ALA A 113 7.79 -8.43 4.85
C ALA A 113 6.40 -7.96 5.30
N TYR A 114 5.52 -8.91 5.63
CA TYR A 114 4.17 -8.60 6.12
C TYR A 114 4.10 -8.63 7.66
N THR A 115 2.88 -8.65 8.19
CA THR A 115 2.58 -8.74 9.63
C THR A 115 3.47 -9.79 10.33
N PRO A 116 4.05 -9.47 11.50
CA PRO A 116 4.98 -10.35 12.22
C PRO A 116 4.29 -11.52 12.92
N TYR A 117 3.59 -12.37 12.16
CA TYR A 117 2.96 -13.60 12.66
C TYR A 117 3.99 -14.65 13.13
N GLN A 118 5.21 -14.61 12.60
CA GLN A 118 6.34 -15.46 12.99
C GLN A 118 7.37 -14.60 13.74
N PRO A 119 7.25 -14.45 15.07
CA PRO A 119 8.02 -13.47 15.84
C PRO A 119 9.53 -13.74 15.79
N GLU A 120 9.97 -15.00 15.74
CA GLU A 120 11.37 -15.43 15.77
C GLU A 120 12.17 -14.88 14.58
N ILE A 121 11.53 -14.73 13.43
CA ILE A 121 12.12 -14.17 12.20
C ILE A 121 11.69 -12.72 11.94
N SER A 122 11.14 -12.07 12.97
CA SER A 122 10.54 -10.73 12.85
C SER A 122 11.00 -9.74 13.93
N GLN A 123 11.98 -10.13 14.75
CA GLN A 123 12.42 -9.35 15.91
C GLN A 123 12.84 -7.92 15.56
N GLY A 124 13.50 -7.68 14.42
CA GLY A 124 13.95 -6.34 14.04
C GLY A 124 12.81 -5.31 13.92
N ARG A 125 11.70 -5.66 13.24
CA ARG A 125 10.54 -4.75 13.14
C ARG A 125 9.69 -4.73 14.40
N LEU A 126 9.62 -5.84 15.13
CA LEU A 126 8.92 -5.89 16.43
C LEU A 126 9.58 -4.97 17.45
N GLU A 127 10.92 -4.91 17.49
CA GLU A 127 11.67 -3.99 18.33
C GLU A 127 11.41 -2.53 17.91
N ALA A 128 11.40 -2.23 16.61
CA ALA A 128 11.07 -0.88 16.13
C ALA A 128 9.63 -0.46 16.51
N LEU A 129 8.67 -1.38 16.45
CA LEU A 129 7.29 -1.13 16.89
C LEU A 129 7.20 -0.95 18.42
N LEU A 130 7.99 -1.69 19.19
CA LEU A 130 8.08 -1.48 20.63
C LEU A 130 8.65 -0.10 20.95
N ASN A 131 9.69 0.34 20.22
CA ASN A 131 10.22 1.70 20.35
C ASN A 131 9.16 2.76 20.02
N PHE A 132 8.32 2.53 19.00
CA PHE A 132 7.17 3.40 18.69
C PHE A 132 6.18 3.45 19.86
N GLN A 133 5.82 2.31 20.43
CA GLN A 133 4.91 2.24 21.59
C GLN A 133 5.48 2.98 22.80
N THR A 134 6.75 2.77 23.12
CA THR A 134 7.44 3.45 24.21
C THR A 134 7.49 4.96 23.96
N MET A 135 7.85 5.40 22.75
CA MET A 135 7.85 6.82 22.39
C MET A 135 6.48 7.46 22.59
N VAL A 136 5.40 6.82 22.13
CA VAL A 136 4.03 7.34 22.29
C VAL A 136 3.63 7.36 23.78
N ALA A 137 3.91 6.30 24.53
CA ALA A 137 3.62 6.23 25.96
C ALA A 137 4.36 7.33 26.74
N ASP A 138 5.67 7.51 26.48
CA ASP A 138 6.50 8.53 27.13
C ASP A 138 6.02 9.96 26.82
N LEU A 139 5.67 10.25 25.56
CA LEU A 139 5.22 11.58 25.15
C LEU A 139 3.81 11.92 25.66
N THR A 140 2.92 10.93 25.73
CA THR A 140 1.53 11.13 26.18
C THR A 140 1.36 10.98 27.69
N GLY A 141 2.31 10.35 28.37
CA GLY A 141 2.20 9.98 29.78
C GLY A 141 1.19 8.85 30.05
N MET A 142 0.73 8.15 29.01
CA MET A 142 -0.21 7.04 29.13
C MET A 142 0.52 5.73 29.41
N GLU A 143 -0.15 4.80 30.09
CA GLU A 143 0.45 3.52 30.49
C GLU A 143 0.75 2.59 29.29
N LEU A 144 -0.05 2.66 28.23
CA LEU A 144 0.00 1.75 27.10
C LEU A 144 -0.28 2.49 25.78
N ALA A 145 0.40 2.06 24.72
CA ALA A 145 0.15 2.45 23.34
C ALA A 145 0.12 1.20 22.44
N ASN A 146 -0.64 1.26 21.34
CA ASN A 146 -0.64 0.21 20.33
C ASN A 146 0.46 0.44 19.28
N ALA A 147 0.55 -0.45 18.30
CA ALA A 147 1.54 -0.41 17.23
C ALA A 147 1.08 0.39 15.98
N SER A 148 0.34 1.49 16.20
CA SER A 148 -0.30 2.40 15.21
C SER A 148 -1.78 2.13 14.90
N LEU A 149 -2.44 3.14 14.32
CA LEU A 149 -3.73 3.10 13.62
C LEU A 149 -3.55 3.74 12.22
N LEU A 150 -4.64 3.93 11.46
CA LEU A 150 -4.59 4.42 10.09
C LEU A 150 -4.23 5.91 10.00
N ASP A 151 -4.97 6.75 10.74
CA ASP A 151 -4.78 8.21 10.79
C ASP A 151 -5.36 8.79 12.10
N GLU A 152 -5.23 10.11 12.30
CA GLU A 152 -5.73 10.81 13.50
C GLU A 152 -7.26 10.71 13.64
N ALA A 153 -8.00 10.90 12.55
CA ALA A 153 -9.45 10.98 12.57
C ALA A 153 -10.10 9.63 12.92
N SER A 154 -9.64 8.55 12.29
CA SER A 154 -10.06 7.18 12.58
C SER A 154 -9.61 6.74 13.98
N ALA A 155 -8.45 7.19 14.46
CA ALA A 155 -8.02 6.94 15.84
C ALA A 155 -8.95 7.60 16.86
N ALA A 156 -9.42 8.82 16.60
CA ALA A 156 -10.41 9.49 17.44
C ALA A 156 -11.76 8.74 17.45
N ALA A 157 -12.21 8.25 16.30
CA ALA A 157 -13.41 7.42 16.21
C ALA A 157 -13.28 6.09 16.97
N GLU A 158 -12.12 5.43 16.92
CA GLU A 158 -11.85 4.23 17.73
C GLU A 158 -11.80 4.55 19.23
N ALA A 159 -11.31 5.72 19.63
CA ALA A 159 -11.37 6.17 21.01
C ALA A 159 -12.82 6.38 21.48
N MET A 160 -13.68 6.99 20.65
CA MET A 160 -15.12 7.08 20.91
C MET A 160 -15.74 5.69 21.08
N ALA A 161 -15.43 4.76 20.18
CA ALA A 161 -15.93 3.40 20.24
C ALA A 161 -15.45 2.65 21.51
N LEU A 162 -14.19 2.84 21.91
CA LEU A 162 -13.63 2.31 23.15
C LEU A 162 -14.35 2.87 24.39
N CYS A 163 -14.59 4.18 24.44
CA CYS A 163 -15.34 4.84 25.52
C CYS A 163 -16.77 4.27 25.62
N HIS A 164 -17.48 4.14 24.50
CA HIS A 164 -18.83 3.59 24.47
C HIS A 164 -18.87 2.14 24.96
N ARG A 165 -17.92 1.29 24.52
CA ARG A 165 -17.82 -0.11 24.97
C ARG A 165 -17.47 -0.21 26.47
N SER A 166 -16.64 0.69 26.98
CA SER A 166 -16.20 0.69 28.38
C SER A 166 -17.29 1.18 29.34
N ASN A 167 -18.24 1.99 28.85
CA ASN A 167 -19.40 2.43 29.62
C ASN A 167 -20.71 2.34 28.80
N PRO A 168 -21.31 1.14 28.68
CA PRO A 168 -22.52 0.93 27.87
C PRO A 168 -23.75 1.72 28.33
N LYS A 169 -23.71 2.31 29.54
CA LYS A 169 -24.80 3.11 30.12
C LYS A 169 -24.66 4.59 29.85
N ALA A 170 -23.56 5.05 29.23
CA ALA A 170 -23.25 6.47 29.02
C ALA A 170 -24.17 7.19 28.02
N GLY A 171 -25.10 6.47 27.37
CA GLY A 171 -25.98 7.02 26.33
C GLY A 171 -25.31 6.98 24.95
N MET A 172 -25.98 7.58 23.97
CA MET A 172 -25.60 7.56 22.54
C MET A 172 -24.99 8.87 22.05
N SER A 173 -24.76 9.83 22.95
CA SER A 173 -24.18 11.13 22.61
C SER A 173 -22.72 11.17 23.01
N PHE A 174 -21.86 11.61 22.11
CA PHE A 174 -20.44 11.85 22.35
C PHE A 174 -20.13 13.32 22.08
N PHE A 175 -19.36 13.95 22.96
CA PHE A 175 -18.99 15.36 22.79
C PHE A 175 -17.68 15.45 22.01
N VAL A 176 -17.67 16.28 20.96
CA VAL A 176 -16.48 16.62 20.18
C VAL A 176 -16.31 18.13 20.28
N ASP A 177 -15.10 18.58 20.61
CA ASP A 177 -14.80 20.01 20.66
C ASP A 177 -14.83 20.60 19.25
N ALA A 178 -15.40 21.80 19.11
CA ALA A 178 -15.52 22.48 17.82
C ALA A 178 -14.17 22.92 17.25
N ASP A 179 -13.14 23.03 18.09
CA ASP A 179 -11.78 23.39 17.68
C ASP A 179 -10.92 22.18 17.25
N CYS A 180 -11.47 20.96 17.28
CA CYS A 180 -10.83 19.81 16.65
C CYS A 180 -10.64 20.03 15.14
N HIS A 181 -9.73 19.27 14.52
CA HIS A 181 -9.54 19.35 13.08
C HIS A 181 -10.84 19.00 12.34
N PRO A 182 -11.25 19.78 11.31
CA PRO A 182 -12.53 19.57 10.63
C PRO A 182 -12.69 18.14 10.09
N ALA A 183 -11.63 17.55 9.52
CA ALA A 183 -11.66 16.16 9.04
C ALA A 183 -11.88 15.14 10.16
N THR A 184 -11.37 15.40 11.37
CA THR A 184 -11.65 14.56 12.55
C THR A 184 -13.10 14.68 12.98
N ILE A 185 -13.68 15.88 12.96
CA ILE A 185 -15.10 16.09 13.27
C ILE A 185 -16.00 15.39 12.25
N ASP A 186 -15.65 15.43 10.96
CA ASP A 186 -16.44 14.80 9.90
C ASP A 186 -16.46 13.26 9.99
N VAL A 187 -15.40 12.65 10.54
CA VAL A 187 -15.26 11.19 10.68
C VAL A 187 -15.92 10.65 11.95
N VAL A 188 -15.95 11.43 13.03
CA VAL A 188 -16.49 11.04 14.35
C VAL A 188 -18.00 11.25 14.41
#